data_AF-T2HPG4-F1
#
_entry.id   AF-T2HPG4-F1
#
_cell.length_a   1.000
_cell.length_b   1.000
_cell.length_c   1.000
_cell.angle_alpha   90.00
_cell.angle_beta   90.00
_cell.angle_gamma   90.00
#
_symmetry.space_group_name_H-M   'P 1'
#
loop_
_entity.id
_entity.type
_entity.pdbx_description
1 polymer ?
#
loop_
_entity_poly.entity_id
_entity_poly.type
_entity_poly.pdbx_seq_one_letter_code
_entity_poly.pdbx_strand_id
1 'polypeptide(L)'
;KDFAVNLGPKLQWYLKLKSWWATNYVSDWWEEYIYLRGRGPIMVNSNYFAMDFLYFTPTALQAARAGNAIHAILMYRRKLDRQQIQPILLMGSTVPLCSAQWERMFNTSRIPGNETDTIQHLKDSKHIAVYHKGRYYKVWLYYDGRLLKPREIEQQMQWILNDK
;
A
#
# COMPACT_ATOMS: atom_id res chain seq x y z
N LYS A 1 -3.86 10.30 -39.11
CA LYS A 1 -4.79 11.28 -39.72
C LYS A 1 -6.20 10.71 -39.81
N ASP A 2 -6.37 9.50 -40.39
CA ASP A 2 -7.67 8.80 -40.46
C ASP A 2 -8.41 8.71 -39.10
N PHE A 3 -7.75 8.20 -38.05
CA PHE A 3 -8.34 8.10 -36.71
C PHE A 3 -8.95 9.42 -36.20
N ALA A 4 -8.26 10.54 -36.39
CA ALA A 4 -8.72 11.84 -35.87
C ALA A 4 -9.98 12.36 -36.58
N VAL A 5 -10.23 11.92 -37.83
CA VAL A 5 -11.37 12.34 -38.63
C VAL A 5 -12.55 11.39 -38.47
N ASN A 6 -12.29 10.08 -38.39
CA ASN A 6 -13.31 9.04 -38.38
C ASN A 6 -13.64 8.53 -36.98
N LEU A 7 -12.90 7.54 -36.48
CA LEU A 7 -13.23 6.84 -35.22
C LEU A 7 -13.01 7.70 -33.97
N GLY A 8 -11.98 8.55 -33.98
CA GLY A 8 -11.53 9.36 -32.85
C GLY A 8 -12.60 10.27 -32.26
N PRO A 9 -13.32 11.08 -33.05
CA PRO A 9 -14.42 11.92 -32.55
C PRO A 9 -15.50 11.13 -31.81
N LYS A 10 -15.85 9.94 -32.31
CA LYS A 10 -16.84 9.05 -31.66
C LYS A 10 -16.32 8.54 -30.31
N LEU A 11 -15.07 8.07 -30.25
CA LEU A 11 -14.46 7.63 -28.98
C LEU A 11 -14.29 8.79 -27.99
N GLN A 12 -13.88 9.96 -28.47
CA GLN A 12 -13.75 11.16 -27.64
C GLN A 12 -15.09 11.60 -27.05
N TRP A 13 -16.18 11.44 -27.79
CA TRP A 13 -17.53 11.70 -27.26
C TRP A 13 -17.87 10.75 -26.11
N TYR A 14 -17.59 9.45 -26.22
CA TYR A 14 -17.78 8.51 -25.11
C TYR A 14 -16.91 8.84 -23.89
N LEU A 15 -15.66 9.29 -24.09
CA LEU A 15 -14.79 9.73 -22.98
C LEU A 15 -15.35 10.96 -22.26
N LYS A 16 -15.88 11.94 -23.01
CA LYS A 16 -16.57 13.10 -22.43
C LYS A 16 -17.78 12.68 -21.62
N LEU A 17 -18.60 11.77 -22.14
CA LEU A 17 -19.72 11.21 -21.38
C LEU A 17 -19.23 10.55 -20.09
N LYS A 18 -18.24 9.66 -20.15
CA LYS A 18 -17.69 9.02 -18.95
C LYS A 18 -17.20 10.03 -17.92
N SER A 19 -16.57 11.12 -18.36
CA SER A 19 -16.07 12.18 -17.47
C SER A 19 -17.16 12.90 -16.68
N TRP A 20 -18.43 12.85 -17.12
CA TRP A 20 -19.55 13.44 -16.40
C TRP A 20 -20.07 12.57 -15.26
N TRP A 21 -19.86 11.25 -15.33
CA TRP A 21 -20.39 10.28 -14.35
C TRP A 21 -19.31 9.65 -13.46
N ALA A 22 -18.04 9.75 -13.84
CA ALA A 22 -16.91 9.21 -13.10
C ALA A 22 -16.18 10.30 -12.30
N THR A 23 -15.79 10.00 -11.07
CA THR A 23 -14.91 10.88 -10.26
C THR A 23 -13.55 11.12 -10.92
N ASN A 24 -13.07 10.12 -11.67
CA ASN A 24 -11.94 10.24 -12.58
C ASN A 24 -12.18 9.30 -13.76
N TYR A 25 -12.17 9.82 -14.99
CA TYR A 25 -12.53 9.03 -16.17
C TYR A 25 -11.50 7.96 -16.57
N VAL A 26 -10.30 7.96 -15.95
CA VAL A 26 -9.19 7.06 -16.28
C VAL A 26 -8.94 6.01 -15.19
N SER A 27 -9.18 6.33 -13.93
CA SER A 27 -8.61 5.57 -12.79
C SER A 27 -9.05 4.11 -12.71
N ASP A 28 -10.34 3.83 -12.94
CA ASP A 28 -10.92 2.49 -12.97
C ASP A 28 -10.32 1.63 -14.09
N TRP A 29 -10.29 2.17 -15.30
CA TRP A 29 -9.70 1.47 -16.45
C TRP A 29 -8.20 1.30 -16.32
N TRP A 30 -7.49 2.28 -15.77
CA TRP A 30 -6.06 2.18 -15.53
C TRP A 30 -5.75 1.07 -14.52
N GLU A 31 -6.45 1.03 -13.39
CA GLU A 31 -6.30 -0.04 -12.40
C GLU A 31 -6.60 -1.41 -13.01
N GLU A 32 -7.72 -1.55 -13.71
CA GLU A 32 -8.15 -2.82 -14.28
C GLU A 32 -7.21 -3.31 -15.39
N TYR A 33 -7.01 -2.51 -16.45
CA TYR A 33 -6.38 -2.99 -17.67
C TYR A 33 -4.86 -2.98 -17.60
N ILE A 34 -4.25 -2.07 -16.84
CA ILE A 34 -2.78 -2.01 -16.74
C ILE A 34 -2.25 -2.94 -15.67
N TYR A 35 -2.94 -3.04 -14.53
CA TYR A 35 -2.45 -3.82 -13.40
C TYR A 35 -3.20 -5.13 -13.21
N LEU A 36 -4.52 -5.09 -13.07
CA LEU A 36 -5.28 -6.24 -12.58
C LEU A 36 -5.50 -7.32 -13.64
N ARG A 37 -5.56 -6.98 -14.93
CA ARG A 37 -5.66 -7.95 -16.03
C ARG A 37 -4.30 -8.47 -16.49
N GLY A 38 -3.19 -7.80 -16.16
CA GLY A 38 -1.85 -8.29 -16.46
C GLY A 38 -1.61 -9.67 -15.83
N ARG A 39 -1.21 -10.66 -16.65
CA ARG A 39 -0.99 -12.06 -16.22
C ARG A 39 0.49 -12.41 -15.99
N GLY A 40 1.40 -11.49 -16.29
CA GLY A 40 2.82 -11.66 -16.00
C GLY A 40 3.11 -11.64 -14.49
N PRO A 41 4.18 -12.30 -14.02
CA PRO A 41 4.54 -12.28 -12.60
C PRO A 41 4.90 -10.86 -12.15
N ILE A 42 4.27 -10.39 -11.06
CA ILE A 42 4.39 -9.00 -10.63
C ILE A 42 5.69 -8.70 -9.87
N MET A 43 6.34 -9.71 -9.28
CA MET A 43 7.51 -9.51 -8.39
C MET A 43 8.68 -8.77 -9.06
N VAL A 44 8.87 -8.96 -10.36
CA VAL A 44 9.93 -8.28 -11.15
C VAL A 44 9.34 -7.24 -12.09
N ASN A 45 8.16 -7.50 -12.66
CA ASN A 45 7.64 -6.71 -13.78
C ASN A 45 6.74 -5.54 -13.34
N SER A 46 6.32 -5.47 -12.08
CA SER A 46 5.36 -4.45 -11.63
C SER A 46 5.62 -3.94 -10.21
N ASN A 47 6.08 -4.80 -9.29
CA ASN A 47 6.37 -4.39 -7.93
C ASN A 47 7.64 -3.53 -7.90
N TYR A 48 7.56 -2.40 -7.20
CA TYR A 48 8.71 -1.55 -6.93
C TYR A 48 9.19 -1.76 -5.50
N PHE A 49 10.50 -1.59 -5.28
CA PHE A 49 11.07 -1.54 -3.96
C PHE A 49 11.95 -0.28 -3.84
N ALA A 50 11.98 0.27 -2.63
CA ALA A 50 12.94 1.29 -2.26
C ALA A 50 13.72 0.75 -1.06
N MET A 51 15.02 1.01 -1.04
CA MET A 51 15.85 0.75 0.14
C MET A 51 15.88 2.00 1.00
N ASP A 52 15.91 1.82 2.31
CA ASP A 52 16.16 2.93 3.20
C ASP A 52 17.59 3.43 2.99
N PHE A 53 17.76 4.73 2.78
CA PHE A 53 19.09 5.35 2.75
C PHE A 53 19.61 5.63 4.17
N LEU A 54 19.28 4.78 5.13
CA LEU A 54 19.81 4.87 6.48
C LEU A 54 21.25 4.36 6.45
N TYR A 55 22.20 5.26 6.26
CA TYR A 55 23.65 4.98 6.31
C TYR A 55 24.16 4.62 7.73
N PHE A 56 23.27 4.23 8.63
CA PHE A 56 23.57 3.91 10.01
C PHE A 56 22.66 2.78 10.50
N THR A 57 23.27 1.80 11.17
CA THR A 57 22.56 0.69 11.81
C THR A 57 22.55 0.91 13.32
N PRO A 58 21.42 1.32 13.94
CA PRO A 58 21.39 1.74 15.34
C PRO A 58 21.74 0.66 16.37
N THR A 59 21.59 -0.60 16.00
CA THR A 59 21.90 -1.75 16.84
C THR A 59 22.13 -2.99 15.99
N ALA A 60 22.97 -3.92 16.44
CA ALA A 60 23.17 -5.21 15.78
C ALA A 60 21.96 -6.16 15.91
N LEU A 61 21.07 -5.92 16.87
CA LEU A 61 19.91 -6.77 17.15
C LEU A 61 18.81 -6.62 16.10
N GLN A 62 18.65 -7.62 15.22
CA GLN A 62 17.64 -7.62 14.15
C GLN A 62 16.21 -7.47 14.70
N ALA A 63 15.86 -8.20 15.76
CA ALA A 63 14.54 -8.12 16.38
C ALA A 63 14.23 -6.71 16.89
N ALA A 64 15.22 -6.03 17.48
CA ALA A 64 15.06 -4.66 17.99
C ALA A 64 14.85 -3.67 16.85
N ARG A 65 15.58 -3.81 15.73
CA ARG A 65 15.36 -3.02 14.52
C ARG A 65 13.95 -3.23 13.96
N ALA A 66 13.52 -4.48 13.81
CA ALA A 66 12.19 -4.83 13.33
C ALA A 66 11.08 -4.26 14.24
N GLY A 67 11.23 -4.41 15.57
CA GLY A 67 10.27 -3.88 16.54
C GLY A 67 10.11 -2.36 16.46
N ASN A 68 11.21 -1.62 16.32
CA ASN A 68 11.17 -0.17 16.15
C ASN A 68 10.59 0.25 14.79
N ALA A 69 10.96 -0.42 13.71
CA ALA A 69 10.43 -0.14 12.37
C ALA A 69 8.92 -0.35 12.30
N ILE A 70 8.44 -1.51 12.79
CA ILE A 70 7.00 -1.81 12.86
C ILE A 70 6.27 -0.76 13.70
N HIS A 71 6.81 -0.41 14.88
CA HIS A 71 6.18 0.61 15.73
C HIS A 71 6.11 1.97 15.05
N ALA A 72 7.18 2.42 14.38
CA ALA A 72 7.21 3.68 13.65
C ALA A 72 6.19 3.71 12.50
N ILE A 73 6.09 2.62 11.72
CA ILE A 73 5.09 2.45 10.66
C ILE A 73 3.67 2.54 11.23
N LEU A 74 3.41 1.94 12.39
CA LEU A 74 2.08 1.99 13.03
C LEU A 74 1.75 3.37 13.61
N MET A 75 2.76 4.11 14.08
CA MET A 75 2.59 5.51 14.46
C MET A 75 2.24 6.38 13.25
N TYR A 76 2.81 6.12 12.08
CA TYR A 76 2.42 6.74 10.83
C TYR A 76 0.98 6.38 10.45
N ARG A 77 0.62 5.08 10.44
CA ARG A 77 -0.74 4.61 10.18
C ARG A 77 -1.75 5.30 11.08
N ARG A 78 -1.47 5.42 12.39
CA ARG A 78 -2.34 6.12 13.33
C ARG A 78 -2.56 7.60 12.98
N LYS A 79 -1.53 8.30 12.49
CA LYS A 79 -1.68 9.68 12.01
C LYS A 79 -2.52 9.74 10.74
N LEU A 80 -2.32 8.78 9.83
CA LEU A 80 -3.08 8.67 8.59
C LEU A 80 -4.57 8.43 8.87
N ASP A 81 -4.89 7.42 9.68
CA ASP A 81 -6.27 7.05 10.04
C ASP A 81 -7.01 8.20 10.76
N ARG A 82 -6.27 9.01 11.52
CA ARG A 82 -6.79 10.21 12.22
C ARG A 82 -6.81 11.47 11.35
N GLN A 83 -6.41 11.37 10.07
CA GLN A 83 -6.32 12.51 9.15
C GLN A 83 -5.43 13.65 9.67
N GLN A 84 -4.34 13.30 10.37
CA GLN A 84 -3.39 14.25 10.97
C GLN A 84 -2.15 14.50 10.09
N ILE A 85 -2.07 13.84 8.94
CA ILE A 85 -1.00 14.04 7.96
C ILE A 85 -1.36 15.25 7.11
N GLN A 86 -0.44 16.21 7.04
CA GLN A 86 -0.63 17.40 6.22
C GLN A 86 -0.69 17.04 4.72
N PRO A 87 -1.53 17.71 3.93
CA PRO A 87 -1.59 17.48 2.48
C PRO A 87 -0.23 17.72 1.82
N ILE A 88 0.09 16.89 0.83
CA ILE A 88 1.24 17.15 -0.05
C ILE A 88 0.84 18.29 -0.98
N LEU A 89 1.62 19.38 -0.97
CA LEU A 89 1.41 20.52 -1.85
C LEU A 89 2.31 20.42 -3.08
N LEU A 90 1.79 20.85 -4.23
CA LEU A 90 2.55 20.84 -5.48
C LEU A 90 3.69 21.88 -5.41
N MET A 91 4.95 21.41 -5.34
CA MET A 91 6.20 22.17 -5.50
C MET A 91 6.14 23.65 -5.07
N GLY A 92 5.91 23.93 -3.79
CA GLY A 92 5.93 25.29 -3.23
C GLY A 92 4.68 26.14 -3.50
N SER A 93 3.65 25.56 -4.11
CA SER A 93 2.32 26.18 -4.26
C SER A 93 1.40 25.87 -3.06
N THR A 94 0.21 26.44 -3.08
CA THR A 94 -0.89 26.17 -2.14
C THR A 94 -1.86 25.08 -2.64
N VAL A 95 -1.59 24.47 -3.80
CA VAL A 95 -2.48 23.49 -4.42
C VAL A 95 -2.21 22.09 -3.84
N PRO A 96 -3.19 21.44 -3.18
CA PRO A 96 -3.02 20.11 -2.63
C PRO A 96 -3.08 19.04 -3.73
N LEU A 97 -2.28 17.98 -3.56
CA LEU A 97 -2.37 16.75 -4.34
C LEU A 97 -3.40 15.80 -3.74
N CYS A 98 -4.01 14.96 -4.60
CA CYS A 98 -4.95 13.93 -4.18
C CYS A 98 -4.25 12.89 -3.28
N SER A 99 -4.87 12.58 -2.14
CA SER A 99 -4.38 11.61 -1.16
C SER A 99 -5.06 10.23 -1.23
N ALA A 100 -5.93 9.99 -2.22
CA ALA A 100 -6.74 8.77 -2.30
C ALA A 100 -5.92 7.46 -2.28
N GLN A 101 -4.68 7.47 -2.78
CA GLN A 101 -3.81 6.29 -2.75
C GLN A 101 -3.43 5.85 -1.33
N TRP A 102 -3.43 6.78 -0.36
CA TRP A 102 -3.01 6.51 1.01
C TRP A 102 -4.03 5.62 1.74
N GLU A 103 -5.31 5.66 1.35
CA GLU A 103 -6.35 4.78 1.89
C GLU A 103 -5.99 3.30 1.75
N ARG A 104 -5.29 2.94 0.66
CA ARG A 104 -4.92 1.56 0.36
C ARG A 104 -3.52 1.18 0.84
N MET A 105 -2.80 2.05 1.55
CA MET A 105 -1.43 1.79 2.01
C MET A 105 -1.36 0.65 3.03
N PHE A 106 -2.36 0.53 3.89
CA PHE A 106 -2.44 -0.51 4.92
C PHE A 106 -3.63 -1.43 4.67
N ASN A 107 -3.52 -2.67 5.15
CA ASN A 107 -4.58 -3.68 5.11
C ASN A 107 -5.14 -3.96 3.70
N THR A 108 -4.33 -3.76 2.67
CA THR A 108 -4.71 -4.02 1.29
C THR A 108 -3.87 -5.14 0.72
N SER A 109 -4.50 -6.08 0.03
CA SER A 109 -3.81 -7.12 -0.72
C SER A 109 -4.47 -7.30 -2.09
N ARG A 110 -3.67 -7.71 -3.07
CA ARG A 110 -4.15 -8.16 -4.36
C ARG A 110 -4.47 -9.65 -4.29
N ILE A 111 -5.68 -10.02 -4.68
CA ILE A 111 -6.16 -11.40 -4.71
C ILE A 111 -6.16 -11.88 -6.16
N PRO A 112 -5.44 -12.97 -6.48
CA PRO A 112 -5.40 -13.48 -7.84
C PRO A 112 -6.77 -14.00 -8.27
N GLY A 113 -7.16 -13.68 -9.50
CA GLY A 113 -8.31 -14.26 -10.18
C GLY A 113 -7.90 -14.91 -11.50
N ASN A 114 -8.79 -15.69 -12.11
CA ASN A 114 -8.47 -16.40 -13.37
C ASN A 114 -8.15 -15.42 -14.50
N GLU A 115 -9.05 -14.45 -14.72
CA GLU A 115 -8.89 -13.45 -15.80
C GLU A 115 -8.42 -12.10 -15.26
N THR A 116 -8.95 -11.69 -14.11
CA THR A 116 -8.68 -10.38 -13.51
C THR A 116 -8.48 -10.56 -12.01
N ASP A 117 -7.43 -9.95 -11.48
CA ASP A 117 -7.19 -9.92 -10.04
C ASP A 117 -8.07 -8.86 -9.37
N THR A 118 -8.22 -8.95 -8.06
CA THR A 118 -9.01 -7.98 -7.30
C THR A 118 -8.18 -7.36 -6.18
N ILE A 119 -8.52 -6.13 -5.81
CA ILE A 119 -7.93 -5.47 -4.65
C ILE A 119 -8.86 -5.66 -3.46
N GLN A 120 -8.39 -6.34 -2.42
CA GLN A 120 -9.09 -6.48 -1.16
C GLN A 120 -8.50 -5.52 -0.14
N HIS A 121 -9.33 -4.61 0.37
CA HIS A 121 -8.97 -3.69 1.45
C HIS A 121 -9.82 -3.97 2.69
N LEU A 122 -9.17 -4.13 3.85
CA LEU A 122 -9.81 -4.45 5.13
C LEU A 122 -9.65 -3.29 6.11
N LYS A 123 -10.75 -2.81 6.71
CA LYS A 123 -10.68 -1.62 7.58
C LYS A 123 -10.07 -1.91 8.96
N ASP A 124 -10.38 -3.07 9.55
CA ASP A 124 -10.17 -3.30 10.99
C ASP A 124 -9.07 -4.32 11.34
N SER A 125 -8.03 -4.45 10.52
CA SER A 125 -6.92 -5.35 10.86
C SER A 125 -6.09 -4.80 12.02
N LYS A 126 -5.94 -5.63 13.07
CA LYS A 126 -5.14 -5.38 14.29
C LYS A 126 -3.88 -6.25 14.40
N HIS A 127 -3.50 -6.90 13.30
CA HIS A 127 -2.34 -7.79 13.23
C HIS A 127 -1.54 -7.55 11.96
N ILE A 128 -0.30 -8.05 11.95
CA ILE A 128 0.51 -8.20 10.75
C ILE A 128 0.76 -9.68 10.46
N ALA A 129 1.08 -9.98 9.22
CA ALA A 129 1.70 -11.24 8.83
C ALA A 129 3.21 -11.05 8.81
N VAL A 130 3.94 -11.92 9.50
CA VAL A 130 5.41 -11.98 9.45
C VAL A 130 5.82 -13.26 8.75
N TYR A 131 6.68 -13.15 7.75
CA TYR A 131 7.25 -14.30 7.06
C TYR A 131 8.66 -14.57 7.57
N HIS A 132 8.94 -15.82 7.99
CA HIS A 132 10.27 -16.26 8.40
C HIS A 132 10.45 -17.73 8.05
N LYS A 133 11.54 -18.07 7.35
CA LYS A 133 11.93 -19.45 6.98
C LYS A 133 10.79 -20.32 6.42
N GLY A 134 10.02 -19.79 5.46
CA GLY A 134 8.94 -20.55 4.81
C GLY A 134 7.63 -20.59 5.59
N ARG A 135 7.54 -19.92 6.75
CA ARG A 135 6.36 -19.92 7.63
C ARG A 135 5.80 -18.51 7.77
N TYR A 136 4.47 -18.43 7.86
CA TYR A 136 3.74 -17.19 8.15
C TYR A 136 3.25 -17.18 9.60
N TYR A 137 3.45 -16.06 10.26
CA TYR A 137 3.07 -15.83 11.65
C TYR A 137 2.09 -14.68 11.72
N LYS A 138 0.99 -14.88 12.44
CA LYS A 138 0.03 -13.83 12.78
C LYS A 138 0.49 -13.13 14.05
N VAL A 139 0.87 -11.86 13.96
CA VAL A 139 1.41 -11.09 15.08
C VAL A 139 0.45 -9.97 15.45
N TRP A 140 -0.07 -10.01 16.67
CA TRP A 140 -0.97 -8.97 17.18
C TRP A 140 -0.20 -7.71 17.57
N LEU A 141 -0.79 -6.55 17.25
CA LEU A 141 -0.15 -5.25 17.43
C LEU A 141 -0.69 -4.45 18.63
N TYR A 142 -1.74 -4.94 19.28
CA TYR A 142 -2.45 -4.24 20.34
C TYR A 142 -2.63 -5.14 21.55
N TYR A 143 -2.51 -4.56 22.73
CA TYR A 143 -2.84 -5.18 24.01
C TYR A 143 -3.62 -4.17 24.85
N ASP A 144 -4.78 -4.58 25.36
CA ASP A 144 -5.67 -3.74 26.17
C ASP A 144 -5.99 -2.37 25.52
N GLY A 145 -6.37 -2.39 24.24
CA GLY A 145 -6.70 -1.19 23.46
C GLY A 145 -5.50 -0.30 23.10
N ARG A 146 -4.30 -0.59 23.62
CA ARG A 146 -3.07 0.18 23.38
C ARG A 146 -2.21 -0.50 22.32
N LEU A 147 -1.57 0.31 21.47
CA LEU A 147 -0.52 -0.17 20.57
C LEU A 147 0.69 -0.67 21.38
N LEU A 148 1.22 -1.84 21.02
CA LEU A 148 2.41 -2.41 21.65
C LEU A 148 3.63 -1.49 21.50
N LYS A 149 4.45 -1.42 22.57
CA LYS A 149 5.73 -0.69 22.58
C LYS A 149 6.76 -1.42 21.71
N PRO A 150 7.80 -0.74 21.23
CA PRO A 150 8.85 -1.36 20.42
C PRO A 150 9.45 -2.62 21.05
N ARG A 151 9.72 -2.61 22.37
CA ARG A 151 10.26 -3.76 23.10
C ARG A 151 9.29 -4.96 23.14
N GLU A 152 7.99 -4.72 23.21
CA GLU A 152 6.95 -5.77 23.20
C GLU A 152 6.86 -6.44 21.81
N ILE A 153 7.00 -5.65 20.74
CA ILE A 153 7.05 -6.18 19.36
C ILE A 153 8.38 -6.91 19.13
N GLU A 154 9.49 -6.36 19.59
CA GLU A 154 10.81 -7.00 19.52
C GLU A 154 10.81 -8.40 20.14
N GLN A 155 10.18 -8.58 21.31
CA GLN A 155 10.08 -9.91 21.92
C GLN A 155 9.33 -10.90 21.04
N GLN A 156 8.23 -10.48 20.39
CA GLN A 156 7.51 -11.32 19.42
C GLN A 156 8.38 -11.64 18.20
N MET A 157 9.14 -10.67 17.68
CA MET A 157 10.06 -10.91 16.56
C MET A 157 11.19 -11.86 16.95
N GLN A 158 11.76 -11.71 18.15
CA GLN A 158 12.81 -12.60 18.65
C GLN A 158 12.28 -14.03 18.83
N TRP A 159 11.04 -14.19 19.31
CA TRP A 159 10.40 -15.48 19.39
C TRP A 159 10.27 -16.14 18.00
N ILE A 160 9.83 -15.39 16.98
CA ILE A 160 9.76 -15.89 15.59
C ILE A 160 11.15 -16.26 15.05
N LEU A 161 12.19 -15.47 15.34
CA LEU A 161 13.56 -15.76 14.91
C LEU A 161 14.12 -17.04 15.55
N ASN A 162 13.72 -17.31 16.81
CA ASN A 162 14.14 -18.48 17.55
C ASN A 162 13.33 -19.75 17.20
N ASP A 163 12.17 -19.58 16.56
CA ASP A 163 11.33 -20.69 16.11
C ASP A 163 12.06 -21.48 15.01
N LYS A 164 12.19 -22.79 15.21
CA LYS A 164 12.95 -23.70 14.33
C LYS A 164 12.11 -24.25 13.19
#